data_AF-A0A2V5TYE9-F1
#
_entry.id   AF-A0A2V5TYE9-F1
#
_cell.length_a   1.000
_cell.length_b   1.000
_cell.length_c   1.000
_cell.angle_alpha   90.00
_cell.angle_beta   90.00
_cell.angle_gamma   90.00
#
_symmetry.space_group_name_H-M   'P 1'
#
loop_
_entity.id
_entity.type
_entity.pdbx_description
1 polymer ?
#
loop_
_entity_poly.entity_id
_entity_poly.type
_entity_poly.pdbx_seq_one_letter_code
_entity_poly.pdbx_strand_id
1 'polypeptide(L)'
;MISRSAKRAKLIALLVLLLFVPGTICRGERATEDQKEYDRILQLISNEDWKAASDAAVSYLAKTGTSGDLQARLRYIVIYTTEGAVSTGAFDFDVLNKRLKGFVGKSVTLPDRPVINDAQPGRMNASASATRAQHHSW
;
A
#
# COMPACT_ATOMS: atom_id res chain seq x y z
N MET A 1 -48.41 -35.85 14.87
CA MET A 1 -47.25 -36.23 14.03
C MET A 1 -47.08 -35.21 12.91
N ILE A 2 -46.19 -34.23 13.07
CA ILE A 2 -45.92 -33.25 12.02
C ILE A 2 -45.07 -33.93 10.94
N SER A 3 -45.66 -34.09 9.75
CA SER A 3 -45.12 -34.83 8.61
C SER A 3 -43.68 -34.41 8.30
N ARG A 4 -42.76 -35.38 8.32
CA ARG A 4 -41.31 -35.21 8.02
C ARG A 4 -41.07 -34.62 6.62
N SER A 5 -42.07 -34.67 5.73
CA SER A 5 -42.05 -34.14 4.36
C SER A 5 -41.88 -32.61 4.33
N ALA A 6 -42.64 -31.86 5.14
CA ALA A 6 -42.62 -30.39 5.11
C ALA A 6 -41.27 -29.80 5.55
N LYS A 7 -40.57 -30.49 6.45
CA LYS A 7 -39.22 -30.10 6.91
C LYS A 7 -38.17 -30.30 5.82
N ARG A 8 -38.29 -31.38 5.03
CA ARG A 8 -37.39 -31.67 3.90
C ARG A 8 -37.58 -30.68 2.75
N ALA A 9 -38.82 -30.32 2.44
CA ALA A 9 -39.12 -29.31 1.41
C ALA A 9 -38.56 -27.93 1.79
N LYS A 10 -38.68 -27.51 3.05
CA LYS A 10 -38.05 -26.27 3.55
C LYS A 10 -36.53 -26.31 3.50
N LEU A 11 -35.92 -27.45 3.86
CA LEU A 11 -34.46 -27.60 3.82
C LEU A 11 -33.92 -27.51 2.38
N ILE A 12 -34.60 -28.12 1.42
CA ILE A 12 -34.22 -28.10 0.01
C ILE A 12 -34.39 -26.68 -0.57
N ALA A 13 -35.47 -25.99 -0.25
CA ALA A 13 -35.68 -24.59 -0.67
C ALA A 13 -34.60 -23.66 -0.11
N LEU A 14 -34.15 -23.87 1.15
CA LEU A 14 -33.09 -23.09 1.77
C LEU A 14 -31.71 -23.35 1.13
N LEU A 15 -31.46 -24.61 0.72
CA LEU A 15 -30.23 -25.01 0.05
C LEU A 15 -30.11 -24.42 -1.36
N VAL A 16 -31.22 -24.36 -2.11
CA VAL A 16 -31.26 -23.71 -3.44
C VAL A 16 -31.08 -22.20 -3.33
N LEU A 17 -31.61 -21.57 -2.27
CA LEU A 17 -31.42 -20.14 -2.01
C LEU A 17 -29.96 -19.79 -1.68
N LEU A 18 -29.24 -20.68 -0.98
CA LEU A 18 -27.81 -20.52 -0.65
C LEU A 18 -26.88 -20.68 -1.85
N LEU A 19 -27.30 -21.38 -2.90
CA LEU A 19 -26.52 -21.56 -4.14
C LEU A 19 -26.69 -20.40 -5.13
N PHE A 20 -27.66 -19.51 -4.89
CA PHE A 20 -27.93 -18.34 -5.71
C PHE A 20 -27.36 -17.05 -5.10
N VAL A 21 -26.24 -17.14 -4.39
CA VAL A 21 -25.37 -15.97 -4.22
C VAL A 21 -24.77 -15.73 -5.60
N PRO A 22 -25.11 -14.64 -6.31
CA PRO A 22 -24.32 -14.24 -7.45
C PRO A 22 -22.91 -14.06 -6.91
N GLY A 23 -22.03 -15.01 -7.21
CA GLY A 23 -20.61 -14.79 -7.15
C GLY A 23 -20.38 -13.61 -8.07
N THR A 24 -20.42 -12.41 -7.52
CA THR A 24 -19.67 -11.28 -8.05
C THR A 24 -18.25 -11.80 -8.00
N ILE A 25 -17.85 -12.46 -9.08
CA ILE A 25 -16.46 -12.69 -9.42
C ILE A 25 -15.89 -11.30 -9.25
N CYS A 26 -15.14 -11.12 -8.16
CA CYS A 26 -14.37 -9.92 -7.91
C CYS A 26 -13.61 -9.74 -9.20
N ARG A 27 -14.06 -8.77 -10.00
CA ARG A 27 -13.36 -8.32 -11.19
C ARG A 27 -11.97 -8.06 -10.67
N GLY A 28 -11.03 -8.93 -11.02
CA GLY A 28 -9.64 -8.78 -10.60
C GLY A 28 -9.25 -7.40 -11.07
N GLU A 29 -9.22 -6.46 -10.12
CA GLU A 29 -8.81 -5.11 -10.36
C GLU A 29 -7.35 -5.28 -10.73
N ARG A 30 -7.07 -5.26 -12.04
CA ARG A 30 -5.69 -5.27 -12.51
C ARG A 30 -5.09 -4.06 -11.84
N ALA A 31 -4.22 -4.29 -10.87
CA ALA A 31 -3.42 -3.23 -10.26
C ALA A 31 -2.94 -2.34 -11.41
N THR A 32 -3.30 -1.06 -11.36
CA THR A 32 -2.85 -0.09 -12.35
C THR A 32 -1.32 -0.17 -12.38
N GLU A 33 -0.70 0.14 -13.53
CA GLU A 33 0.76 0.09 -13.65
C GLU A 33 1.45 0.93 -12.56
N ASP A 34 0.79 2.03 -12.17
CA ASP A 34 1.10 2.87 -11.02
C ASP A 34 1.16 2.10 -9.68
N GLN A 35 0.16 1.27 -9.40
CA GLN A 35 0.13 0.46 -8.18
C GLN A 35 1.29 -0.54 -8.14
N LYS A 36 1.61 -1.18 -9.27
CA LYS A 36 2.75 -2.12 -9.33
C LYS A 36 4.09 -1.44 -9.09
N GLU A 37 4.27 -0.24 -9.63
CA GLU A 37 5.50 0.53 -9.43
C GLU A 37 5.66 0.96 -7.97
N TYR A 38 4.56 1.41 -7.35
CA TYR A 38 4.54 1.71 -5.93
C TYR A 38 4.85 0.48 -5.07
N ASP A 39 4.20 -0.65 -5.34
CA ASP A 39 4.42 -1.91 -4.62
C ASP A 39 5.86 -2.40 -4.78
N ARG A 40 6.46 -2.23 -5.97
CA ARG A 40 7.88 -2.54 -6.21
C ARG A 40 8.80 -1.69 -5.35
N ILE A 41 8.53 -0.40 -5.19
CA ILE A 41 9.32 0.48 -4.30
C ILE A 41 9.23 -0.03 -2.86
N LEU A 42 8.03 -0.37 -2.38
CA LEU A 42 7.85 -0.92 -1.03
C LEU A 42 8.59 -2.25 -0.85
N GLN A 43 8.61 -3.10 -1.86
CA GLN A 43 9.37 -4.36 -1.84
C GLN A 43 10.88 -4.10 -1.73
N LEU A 44 11.43 -3.14 -2.47
CA LEU A 44 12.85 -2.77 -2.39
C LEU A 44 13.20 -2.24 -0.98
N ILE A 45 12.32 -1.44 -0.38
CA ILE A 45 12.46 -0.98 1.00
C ILE A 45 12.46 -2.16 1.98
N SER A 46 11.53 -3.10 1.82
CA SER A 46 11.45 -4.29 2.67
C SER A 46 12.70 -5.18 2.57
N ASN A 47 13.38 -5.15 1.42
CA ASN A 47 14.63 -5.87 1.19
C ASN A 47 15.87 -5.07 1.58
N GLU A 48 15.70 -3.85 2.12
CA GLU A 48 16.77 -2.93 2.47
C GLU A 48 17.68 -2.55 1.29
N ASP A 49 17.17 -2.66 0.07
CA ASP A 49 17.85 -2.15 -1.12
C ASP A 49 17.59 -0.65 -1.23
N TRP A 50 18.19 0.10 -0.30
CA TRP A 50 17.93 1.52 -0.10
C TRP A 50 18.21 2.34 -1.35
N LYS A 51 19.30 2.04 -2.05
CA LYS A 51 19.69 2.72 -3.28
C LYS A 51 18.65 2.50 -4.38
N ALA A 52 18.31 1.25 -4.68
CA ALA A 52 17.34 0.95 -5.73
C ALA A 52 15.95 1.48 -5.38
N ALA A 53 15.53 1.36 -4.11
CA ALA A 53 14.27 1.93 -3.63
C ALA A 53 14.23 3.45 -3.87
N SER A 54 15.33 4.13 -3.56
CA SER A 54 15.43 5.57 -3.71
C SER A 54 15.40 6.03 -5.16
N ASP A 55 16.16 5.37 -6.02
CA ASP A 55 16.19 5.68 -7.45
C ASP A 55 14.83 5.38 -8.12
N ALA A 56 14.17 4.28 -7.73
CA ALA A 56 12.83 3.95 -8.19
C ALA A 56 11.80 5.01 -7.75
N ALA A 57 11.86 5.47 -6.48
CA ALA A 57 10.95 6.51 -5.99
C ALA A 57 11.16 7.86 -6.68
N VAL A 58 12.41 8.24 -6.97
CA VAL A 58 12.73 9.45 -7.75
C VAL A 58 12.20 9.34 -9.18
N SER A 59 12.43 8.20 -9.82
CA SER A 59 11.93 7.91 -11.17
C SER A 59 10.41 7.99 -11.22
N TYR A 60 9.73 7.42 -10.23
CA TYR A 60 8.28 7.44 -10.19
C TYR A 60 7.73 8.84 -9.93
N LEU A 61 8.36 9.61 -9.04
CA LEU A 61 7.98 11.01 -8.76
C LEU A 61 8.09 11.90 -10.01
N ALA A 62 8.98 11.57 -10.95
CA ALA A 62 9.16 12.32 -12.20
C ALA A 62 8.07 12.02 -13.26
N LYS A 63 7.24 10.98 -13.08
CA LYS A 63 6.17 10.64 -14.03
C LYS A 63 5.05 11.68 -14.00
N THR A 64 4.60 12.09 -15.17
CA THR A 64 3.46 12.99 -15.35
C THR A 64 2.16 12.27 -15.00
N GLY A 65 1.20 13.01 -14.43
CA GLY A 65 -0.12 12.47 -14.04
C GLY A 65 -0.19 11.86 -12.64
N THR A 66 0.91 11.81 -11.88
CA THR A 66 0.89 11.42 -10.46
C THR A 66 0.08 12.42 -9.64
N SER A 67 -0.82 11.91 -8.79
CA SER A 67 -1.67 12.77 -7.93
C SER A 67 -0.82 13.55 -6.91
N GLY A 68 -1.32 14.71 -6.46
CA GLY A 68 -0.60 15.53 -5.47
C GLY A 68 -0.31 14.79 -4.15
N ASP A 69 -1.24 13.95 -3.70
CA ASP A 69 -1.05 13.10 -2.51
C ASP A 69 0.04 12.05 -2.72
N LEU A 70 0.00 11.36 -3.86
CA LEU A 70 1.03 10.38 -4.23
C LEU A 70 2.42 11.03 -4.34
N GLN A 71 2.51 12.21 -4.96
CA GLN A 71 3.77 12.95 -5.04
C GLN A 71 4.30 13.32 -3.64
N ALA A 72 3.42 13.74 -2.72
CA ALA A 72 3.83 14.08 -1.35
C ALA A 72 4.34 12.85 -0.57
N ARG A 73 3.70 11.68 -0.76
CA ARG A 73 4.17 10.40 -0.20
C ARG A 73 5.49 9.94 -0.84
N LEU A 74 5.64 10.05 -2.16
CA LEU A 74 6.87 9.70 -2.85
C LEU A 74 8.05 10.57 -2.42
N ARG A 75 7.85 11.87 -2.15
CA ARG A 75 8.90 12.73 -1.59
C ARG A 75 9.39 12.22 -0.23
N TYR A 76 8.48 11.80 0.65
CA TYR A 76 8.87 11.17 1.92
C TYR A 76 9.70 9.91 1.67
N ILE A 77 9.23 9.02 0.79
CA ILE A 77 9.95 7.79 0.45
C ILE A 77 11.35 8.09 -0.10
N VAL A 78 11.49 9.09 -0.98
CA VAL A 78 12.79 9.51 -1.49
C VAL A 78 13.71 9.96 -0.36
N ILE A 79 13.23 10.80 0.57
CA ILE A 79 14.04 11.25 1.72
C ILE A 79 14.50 10.06 2.56
N TYR A 80 13.56 9.22 2.99
CA TYR A 80 13.80 8.07 3.85
C TYR A 80 14.79 7.08 3.24
N THR A 81 14.59 6.70 1.97
CA THR A 81 15.45 5.73 1.29
C THR A 81 16.82 6.32 0.93
N THR A 82 16.90 7.62 0.66
CA THR A 82 18.21 8.28 0.44
C THR A 82 19.00 8.28 1.74
N GLU A 83 18.37 8.58 2.86
CA GLU A 83 19.02 8.54 4.18
C GLU A 83 19.50 7.12 4.51
N GLY A 84 18.66 6.10 4.29
CA GLY A 84 19.06 4.69 4.42
C GLY A 84 20.28 4.36 3.55
N ALA A 85 20.31 4.80 2.29
CA ALA A 85 21.44 4.59 1.39
C ALA A 85 22.71 5.34 1.82
N VAL A 86 22.58 6.51 2.46
CA VAL A 86 23.72 7.20 3.08
C VAL A 86 24.24 6.42 4.28
N SER A 87 23.34 5.90 5.12
CA SER A 87 23.72 5.13 6.32
C SER A 87 24.49 3.85 5.99
N THR A 88 24.22 3.23 4.83
CA THR A 88 24.92 2.03 4.35
C THR A 88 26.13 2.35 3.46
N GLY A 89 26.44 3.63 3.22
CA GLY A 89 27.55 4.05 2.37
C GLY A 89 27.30 3.89 0.86
N ALA A 90 26.07 3.58 0.45
CA ALA A 90 25.70 3.48 -0.96
C ALA A 90 25.54 4.86 -1.64
N PHE A 91 25.28 5.91 -0.85
CA PHE A 91 25.28 7.31 -1.28
C PHE A 91 26.11 8.20 -0.36
N ASP A 92 26.64 9.28 -0.93
CA ASP A 92 27.20 10.39 -0.16
C ASP A 92 26.10 11.29 0.40
N PHE A 93 26.39 11.96 1.52
CA PHE A 93 25.47 12.92 2.13
C PHE A 93 25.05 14.06 1.18
N ASP A 94 25.90 14.42 0.21
CA ASP A 94 25.59 15.44 -0.80
C ASP A 94 24.39 15.05 -1.68
N VAL A 95 24.18 13.76 -1.93
CA VAL A 95 23.02 13.26 -2.67
C VAL A 95 21.73 13.55 -1.89
N LEU A 96 21.73 13.27 -0.58
CA LEU A 96 20.62 13.58 0.32
C LEU A 96 20.35 15.09 0.35
N ASN A 97 21.38 15.90 0.55
CA ASN A 97 21.24 17.35 0.59
C ASN A 97 20.67 17.92 -0.72
N LYS A 98 21.13 17.42 -1.88
CA LYS A 98 20.60 17.82 -3.19
C LYS A 98 19.12 17.47 -3.35
N ARG A 99 18.71 16.27 -2.93
CA ARG A 99 17.31 15.83 -3.00
C ARG A 99 16.41 16.66 -2.07
N LEU A 100 16.85 16.93 -0.84
CA LEU A 100 16.13 17.78 0.12
C LEU A 100 15.90 19.20 -0.43
N LYS A 101 16.93 19.82 -1.01
CA LYS A 101 16.80 21.14 -1.66
C LYS A 101 15.75 21.12 -2.78
N GLY A 102 15.64 20.03 -3.54
CA GLY A 102 14.64 19.85 -4.58
C GLY A 102 13.19 19.76 -4.07
N PHE A 103 13.00 19.58 -2.75
CA PHE A 103 11.69 19.46 -2.10
C PHE A 103 11.30 20.69 -1.27
N VAL A 104 12.15 21.71 -1.18
CA VAL A 104 11.81 22.97 -0.48
C VAL A 104 10.53 23.58 -1.08
N GLY A 105 9.59 23.94 -0.20
CA GLY A 105 8.29 24.50 -0.58
C GLY A 105 7.28 23.48 -1.13
N LYS A 106 7.61 22.19 -1.15
CA LYS A 106 6.71 21.12 -1.59
C LYS A 106 6.21 20.32 -0.39
N SER A 107 4.94 19.91 -0.43
CA SER A 107 4.36 19.07 0.62
C SER A 107 5.03 17.70 0.67
N VAL A 108 5.21 17.17 1.88
CA VAL A 108 5.72 15.84 2.19
C VAL A 108 4.72 15.19 3.14
N THR A 109 4.22 14.01 2.79
CA THR A 109 3.25 13.28 3.61
C THR A 109 3.94 12.15 4.35
N LEU A 110 3.93 12.22 5.68
CA LEU A 110 4.37 11.12 6.53
C LEU A 110 3.35 9.97 6.46
N PRO A 111 3.79 8.71 6.58
CA PRO A 111 2.87 7.58 6.65
C PRO A 111 1.95 7.73 7.87
N ASP A 112 0.65 7.41 7.70
CA ASP A 112 -0.40 7.56 8.72
C ASP A 112 -0.24 6.62 9.94
N ARG A 113 0.79 5.77 9.96
CA ARG A 113 1.09 4.88 11.09
C ARG A 113 2.36 5.36 11.79
N PRO A 114 2.41 5.31 13.14
CA PRO A 114 3.61 5.67 13.88
C PRO A 114 4.79 4.85 13.36
N VAL A 115 5.91 5.54 13.12
CA VAL A 115 7.21 4.90 12.90
C VAL A 115 7.54 4.19 14.21
N ILE A 116 7.23 2.90 14.29
CA ILE A 116 7.56 2.09 15.46
C ILE A 116 9.06 1.85 15.37
N ASN A 117 9.79 2.37 16.36
CA ASN A 117 11.25 2.32 16.43
C ASN A 117 11.75 0.93 16.90
N ASP A 118 11.07 -0.12 16.43
CA ASP A 118 11.51 -1.49 16.58
C ASP A 118 12.43 -1.70 15.38
N ALA A 119 13.73 -1.50 15.57
CA ALA A 119 14.76 -1.68 14.55
C ALA A 119 14.89 -3.16 14.11
N GLN A 120 13.80 -3.75 13.64
CA GLN A 120 13.78 -5.03 12.94
C GLN A 120 13.90 -4.76 11.44
N PRO A 121 14.97 -5.28 10.80
CA PRO A 121 15.12 -5.26 9.36
C PRO A 121 13.84 -5.73 8.64
N GLY A 122 13.40 -4.95 7.65
CA GLY A 122 12.32 -5.36 6.72
C GLY A 122 10.86 -5.18 7.18
N ARG A 123 10.55 -4.54 8.32
CA ARG A 123 9.15 -4.21 8.67
C ARG A 123 8.79 -2.76 8.34
N MET A 124 8.63 -2.46 7.05
CA MET A 124 7.81 -1.31 6.68
C MET A 124 6.33 -1.67 6.91
N ASN A 125 5.58 -0.81 7.59
CA ASN A 125 4.13 -0.93 7.76
C ASN A 125 3.38 -0.74 6.42
N ALA A 126 3.58 -1.64 5.48
CA ALA A 126 2.77 -1.81 4.28
C ALA A 126 1.57 -2.70 4.60
N SER A 127 0.70 -2.29 5.52
CA SER A 127 -0.62 -2.89 5.62
C SER A 127 -1.55 -2.10 4.71
N ALA A 128 -1.81 -2.70 3.55
CA ALA A 128 -2.82 -2.27 2.61
C ALA A 128 -4.11 -1.82 3.33
N SER A 129 -4.61 -0.68 2.89
CA SER A 129 -5.98 -0.23 3.07
C SER A 129 -6.98 -1.33 2.67
N ALA A 130 -7.42 -2.10 3.66
CA ALA A 130 -8.61 -2.95 3.58
C ALA A 130 -9.17 -3.20 4.99
N THR A 131 -9.57 -2.14 5.69
CA THR A 131 -10.61 -2.26 6.73
C THR A 131 -11.58 -1.10 6.58
N ARG A 132 -12.44 -1.29 5.58
CA ARG A 132 -13.89 -1.06 5.62
C ARG A 132 -14.36 -0.11 6.73
N ALA A 133 -14.86 1.02 6.27
CA ALA A 133 -15.89 1.83 6.90
C ALA A 133 -16.78 1.07 7.91
N GLN A 134 -16.74 1.51 9.15
CA GLN A 134 -17.86 1.51 10.09
C GLN A 134 -17.88 2.97 10.57
N HIS A 135 -18.70 3.92 10.10
CA HIS A 135 -20.16 3.94 9.96
C HIS A 135 -20.88 3.29 11.14
N HIS A 136 -20.99 4.05 12.24
CA HIS A 136 -22.03 4.04 13.28
C HIS A 136 -21.80 5.38 14.04
N SER A 137 -22.62 6.45 14.05
CA SER A 137 -24.04 6.57 14.43
C SER A 137 -24.43 5.43 15.36
N TRP A 138 -24.45 5.60 16.68
CA TRP A 138 -25.10 6.64 17.50
C TRP A 138 -24.24 7.08 18.67
#